data_AF-K0T8K3-F1
#
_entry.id   AF-K0T8K3-F1
#
_cell.length_a   1.000
_cell.length_b   1.000
_cell.length_c   1.000
_cell.angle_alpha   90.00
_cell.angle_beta   90.00
_cell.angle_gamma   90.00
#
_symmetry.space_group_name_H-M   'P 1'
#
loop_
_entity.id
_entity.type
_entity.pdbx_description
1 polymer ?
#
loop_
_entity_poly.entity_id
_entity_poly.type
_entity_poly.pdbx_seq_one_letter_code
_entity_poly.pdbx_strand_id
1 'polypeptide(L)'
;MSCVPVAADGDEACANCGKQGSDTIKLKSCTACRLVKYCGVDCQRAHRKQHKKACKQRAAELKDQKLYSQGHERPEGDFCPICTLPIPTRYPDDDADALAMTQRRVAKKDPDEAKAVEFYKKAAMQGSVDARHNLGCIETEKGNHDRALRHFLISAKMGHKNSLEAIKKRFTAELATKEQYAQALKGYQEALEEMKSHDRDEAKRLRDEQGL
;
A
#
# COMPACT_ATOMS: atom_id res chain seq x y z
N MET A 1 2.50 25.15 -24.60
CA MET A 1 2.75 24.21 -25.72
C MET A 1 1.81 23.05 -25.56
N SER A 2 0.88 22.92 -26.52
CA SER A 2 -0.25 21.99 -26.51
C SER A 2 0.22 20.56 -26.81
N CYS A 3 -0.04 19.62 -25.90
CA CYS A 3 0.16 18.20 -26.16
C CYS A 3 -1.12 17.64 -26.79
N VAL A 4 -1.07 17.46 -28.11
CA VAL A 4 -2.03 16.70 -28.90
C VAL A 4 -1.97 15.23 -28.46
N PRO A 5 -3.10 14.55 -28.23
CA PRO A 5 -3.06 13.12 -27.93
C PRO A 5 -2.70 12.37 -29.21
N VAL A 6 -1.57 11.66 -29.18
CA VAL A 6 -1.20 10.72 -30.23
C VAL A 6 -2.17 9.54 -30.09
N ALA A 7 -3.12 9.44 -31.01
CA ALA A 7 -3.95 8.25 -31.16
C ALA A 7 -3.01 7.08 -31.50
N ALA A 8 -2.73 6.24 -30.51
CA ALA A 8 -2.13 4.95 -30.74
C ALA A 8 -3.25 4.01 -31.20
N ASP A 9 -3.59 4.07 -32.48
CA ASP A 9 -4.37 3.04 -33.18
C ASP A 9 -3.51 1.77 -33.27
N GLY A 10 -3.30 1.12 -32.13
CA GLY A 10 -2.77 -0.23 -32.09
C GLY A 10 -3.90 -1.18 -32.42
N ASP A 11 -3.80 -1.87 -33.56
CA ASP A 11 -4.73 -2.91 -34.03
C ASP A 11 -5.31 -3.71 -32.86
N GLU A 12 -6.52 -3.35 -32.43
CA GLU A 12 -7.19 -4.08 -31.37
C GLU A 12 -7.63 -5.41 -31.96
N ALA A 13 -6.86 -6.48 -31.71
CA ALA A 13 -7.22 -7.82 -32.13
C ALA A 13 -7.62 -8.68 -30.92
N CYS A 14 -8.52 -9.63 -31.17
CA CYS A 14 -8.86 -10.66 -30.20
C CYS A 14 -7.61 -11.51 -29.91
N ALA A 15 -7.19 -11.56 -28.64
CA ALA A 15 -5.99 -12.28 -28.22
C ALA A 15 -6.06 -13.81 -28.41
N ASN A 16 -7.23 -14.36 -28.77
CA ASN A 16 -7.40 -15.78 -29.06
C ASN A 16 -7.48 -16.06 -30.57
N CYS A 17 -8.40 -15.38 -31.27
CA CYS A 17 -8.72 -15.70 -32.67
C CYS A 17 -8.15 -14.70 -33.68
N GLY A 18 -7.45 -13.66 -33.22
CA GLY A 18 -6.83 -12.65 -34.09
C GLY A 18 -7.80 -11.70 -34.80
N LYS A 19 -9.13 -11.85 -34.60
CA LYS A 19 -10.12 -10.94 -35.20
C LYS A 19 -9.88 -9.50 -34.77
N GLN A 20 -9.71 -8.61 -35.73
CA GLN A 20 -9.60 -7.18 -35.50
C GLN A 20 -10.94 -6.61 -35.04
N GLY A 21 -10.87 -5.63 -34.15
CA GLY A 21 -11.99 -4.81 -33.74
C GLY A 21 -12.41 -3.94 -34.92
N SER A 22 -13.69 -3.96 -35.21
CA SER A 22 -14.34 -3.12 -36.21
C SER A 22 -15.59 -2.52 -35.59
N ASP A 23 -16.25 -1.60 -36.29
CA ASP A 23 -17.55 -1.06 -35.84
C ASP A 23 -18.59 -2.16 -35.58
N THR A 24 -18.44 -3.31 -36.25
CA THR A 24 -19.28 -4.51 -36.10
C THR A 24 -18.80 -5.47 -35.00
N ILE A 25 -17.49 -5.52 -34.68
CA ILE A 25 -16.92 -6.44 -33.69
C ILE A 25 -16.33 -5.65 -32.52
N LYS A 26 -17.11 -5.48 -31.46
CA LYS A 26 -16.66 -4.81 -30.23
C LYS A 26 -15.84 -5.76 -29.37
N LEU A 27 -14.55 -5.48 -29.25
CA LEU A 27 -13.66 -6.23 -28.37
C LEU A 27 -13.81 -5.78 -26.91
N LYS A 28 -13.90 -6.74 -25.99
CA LYS A 28 -13.99 -6.52 -24.55
C LYS A 28 -12.67 -6.86 -23.88
N SER A 29 -12.19 -5.99 -22.99
CA SER A 29 -10.98 -6.24 -22.22
C SER A 29 -11.22 -7.30 -21.14
N CYS A 30 -10.17 -8.05 -20.81
CA CYS A 30 -10.19 -8.95 -19.68
C CYS A 30 -10.44 -8.17 -18.38
N THR A 31 -11.49 -8.53 -17.65
CA THR A 31 -11.92 -7.82 -16.43
C THR A 31 -10.86 -7.83 -15.32
N ALA A 32 -10.01 -8.85 -15.27
CA ALA A 32 -8.99 -8.99 -14.23
C ALA A 32 -7.71 -8.17 -14.51
N CYS A 33 -7.18 -8.22 -15.74
CA CYS A 33 -5.88 -7.63 -16.06
C CYS A 33 -5.95 -6.40 -16.98
N ARG A 34 -7.05 -6.22 -17.71
CA ARG A 34 -7.29 -5.16 -18.72
C ARG A 34 -6.27 -5.07 -19.87
N LEU A 35 -5.29 -5.97 -19.95
CA LEU A 35 -4.22 -5.95 -20.98
C LEU A 35 -4.63 -6.59 -22.30
N VAL A 36 -5.45 -7.63 -22.26
CA VAL A 36 -5.85 -8.40 -23.45
C VAL A 36 -7.33 -8.19 -23.73
N LYS A 37 -7.70 -8.25 -25.02
CA LYS A 37 -9.05 -8.02 -25.50
C LYS A 37 -9.60 -9.27 -26.22
N TYR A 38 -10.92 -9.44 -26.17
CA TYR A 38 -11.62 -10.60 -26.72
C TYR A 38 -12.91 -10.20 -27.43
N CYS A 39 -13.21 -10.85 -28.55
CA CYS A 39 -14.48 -10.66 -29.25
C CYS A 39 -15.67 -11.35 -28.55
N GLY A 40 -15.42 -12.20 -27.56
CA GLY A 40 -16.46 -12.93 -26.84
C GLY A 40 -15.91 -13.79 -25.70
N VAL A 41 -16.84 -14.31 -24.88
CA VAL A 41 -16.52 -15.12 -23.70
C VAL A 41 -15.83 -16.43 -24.08
N ASP A 42 -16.15 -17.02 -25.23
CA ASP A 42 -15.54 -18.27 -25.70
C ASP A 42 -14.05 -18.09 -26.01
N CYS A 43 -13.70 -16.99 -26.67
CA CYS A 43 -12.31 -16.62 -26.93
C CYS A 43 -11.54 -16.34 -25.63
N GLN A 44 -12.18 -15.72 -24.64
CA GLN A 44 -11.58 -15.52 -23.32
C GLN A 44 -11.33 -16.84 -22.59
N ARG A 45 -12.27 -17.80 -22.66
CA ARG A 45 -12.15 -19.12 -22.03
C ARG A 45 -11.07 -19.96 -22.69
N ALA A 46 -10.98 -19.95 -24.03
CA ALA A 46 -9.95 -20.66 -24.78
C ALA A 46 -8.54 -20.15 -24.46
N HIS A 47 -8.34 -18.83 -24.46
CA HIS A 47 -7.04 -18.21 -24.16
C HIS A 47 -6.66 -18.26 -22.66
N ARG A 48 -7.57 -18.72 -21.78
CA ARG A 48 -7.36 -18.72 -20.32
C ARG A 48 -6.08 -19.45 -19.92
N LYS A 49 -5.75 -20.59 -20.53
CA LYS A 49 -4.56 -21.38 -20.17
C LYS A 49 -3.26 -20.63 -20.49
N GLN A 50 -3.18 -20.00 -21.66
CA GLN A 50 -2.00 -19.26 -22.12
C GLN A 50 -1.79 -17.97 -21.32
N HIS A 51 -2.87 -17.28 -20.99
CA HIS A 51 -2.80 -15.98 -20.31
C HIS A 51 -2.82 -16.04 -18.78
N LYS A 52 -3.21 -17.16 -18.16
CA LYS A 52 -3.47 -17.25 -16.70
C LYS A 52 -2.36 -16.64 -15.82
N LYS A 53 -1.09 -16.94 -16.12
CA LYS A 53 0.06 -16.48 -15.32
C LYS A 53 0.20 -14.96 -15.42
N ALA A 54 0.28 -14.42 -16.64
CA ALA A 54 0.37 -12.98 -16.90
C ALA A 54 -0.87 -12.23 -16.37
N CYS A 55 -2.07 -12.82 -16.50
CA CYS A 55 -3.31 -12.27 -15.97
C CYS A 55 -3.26 -12.07 -14.46
N LYS A 56 -2.82 -13.11 -13.73
CA LYS A 56 -2.71 -13.07 -12.26
C LYS A 56 -1.69 -12.05 -11.81
N GLN A 57 -0.53 -12.00 -12.46
CA GLN A 57 0.53 -11.04 -12.15
C GLN A 57 0.02 -9.61 -12.35
N ARG A 58 -0.56 -9.32 -13.51
CA ARG A 58 -1.10 -7.98 -13.79
C ARG A 58 -2.25 -7.60 -12.86
N ALA A 59 -3.14 -8.54 -12.54
CA ALA A 59 -4.22 -8.29 -11.60
C ALA A 59 -3.68 -8.00 -10.19
N ALA A 60 -2.57 -8.63 -9.79
CA ALA A 60 -1.88 -8.31 -8.55
C ALA A 60 -1.25 -6.92 -8.61
N GLU A 61 -0.56 -6.57 -9.70
CA GLU A 61 0.01 -5.22 -9.90
C GLU A 61 -1.05 -4.11 -9.85
N LEU A 62 -2.21 -4.31 -10.47
CA LEU A 62 -3.31 -3.34 -10.43
C LEU A 62 -3.86 -3.16 -9.02
N LYS A 63 -3.93 -4.25 -8.24
CA LYS A 63 -4.31 -4.19 -6.82
C LYS A 63 -3.26 -3.47 -5.99
N ASP A 64 -1.99 -3.77 -6.23
CA ASP A 64 -0.87 -3.13 -5.55
C ASP A 64 -0.82 -1.64 -5.88
N GLN A 65 -0.99 -1.26 -7.15
CA GLN A 65 -1.07 0.14 -7.58
C GLN A 65 -2.16 0.89 -6.82
N LYS A 66 -3.35 0.30 -6.70
CA LYS A 66 -4.45 0.89 -5.92
C LYS A 66 -4.09 1.03 -4.43
N LEU A 67 -3.47 0.02 -3.84
CA LEU A 67 -3.04 0.04 -2.43
C LEU A 67 -1.95 1.09 -2.14
N TYR A 68 -1.05 1.30 -3.10
CA TYR A 68 0.02 2.29 -2.98
C TYR A 68 -0.41 3.70 -3.39
N SER A 69 -1.44 3.86 -4.22
CA SER A 69 -1.99 5.18 -4.57
C SER A 69 -3.02 5.70 -3.57
N GLN A 70 -3.57 4.84 -2.71
CA GLN A 70 -4.57 5.20 -1.70
C GLN A 70 -3.94 5.19 -0.29
N GLY A 71 -4.33 6.16 0.54
CA GLY A 71 -3.84 6.30 1.93
C GLY A 71 -2.82 7.42 2.14
N HIS A 72 -2.83 8.45 1.30
CA HIS A 72 -2.02 9.67 1.49
C HIS A 72 -2.77 10.84 2.13
N GLU A 73 -4.06 10.68 2.47
CA GLU A 73 -4.84 11.72 3.10
C GLU A 73 -5.59 11.12 4.29
N ARG A 74 -5.27 11.63 5.48
CA ARG A 74 -6.16 11.57 6.64
C ARG A 74 -7.42 12.33 6.21
N PRO A 75 -8.63 11.73 6.23
CA PRO A 75 -9.84 12.46 5.90
C PRO A 75 -9.91 13.71 6.78
N GLU A 76 -9.82 14.89 6.18
CA GLU A 76 -10.05 16.16 6.86
C GLU A 76 -11.53 16.23 7.23
N GLY A 77 -11.91 15.65 8.38
CA GLY A 77 -13.32 15.67 8.76
C GLY A 77 -13.81 14.84 9.93
N ASP A 78 -13.01 14.03 10.62
CA ASP A 78 -13.50 13.33 11.83
C ASP A 78 -13.49 14.27 13.05
N PHE A 79 -14.44 15.22 13.02
CA PHE A 79 -14.81 16.06 14.15
C PHE A 79 -15.78 15.30 15.05
N CYS A 80 -15.54 15.33 16.36
CA CYS A 80 -16.44 14.72 17.35
C CYS A 80 -17.86 15.34 17.22
N PRO A 81 -18.92 14.55 17.01
CA PRO A 81 -20.27 15.09 16.76
C PRO A 81 -20.90 15.80 17.97
N ILE A 82 -20.28 15.70 19.16
CA ILE A 82 -20.75 16.37 20.37
C ILE A 82 -20.09 17.75 20.54
N CYS A 83 -18.81 17.90 20.17
CA CYS A 83 -18.03 19.12 20.45
C CYS A 83 -17.35 19.75 19.23
N THR A 84 -17.49 19.17 18.03
CA THR A 84 -16.89 19.68 16.78
C THR A 84 -15.39 19.97 16.88
N LEU A 85 -14.69 19.29 17.78
CA LEU A 85 -13.23 19.33 17.90
C LEU A 85 -12.63 18.14 17.13
N PRO A 86 -11.42 18.30 16.58
CA PRO A 86 -10.70 17.18 15.97
C PRO A 86 -10.54 16.06 17.00
N ILE A 87 -10.99 14.84 16.68
CA ILE A 87 -10.80 13.70 17.58
C ILE A 87 -9.28 13.48 17.74
N PRO A 88 -8.73 13.52 18.96
CA PRO A 88 -7.33 13.21 19.18
C PRO A 88 -7.07 11.77 18.72
N THR A 89 -6.15 11.57 17.79
CA THR A 89 -5.54 10.24 17.56
C THR A 89 -4.61 9.94 18.72
N ARG A 90 -5.15 9.78 19.93
CA ARG A 90 -4.49 9.06 21.01
C ARG A 90 -5.12 7.68 21.01
N TYR A 91 -4.42 6.72 20.40
CA TYR A 91 -4.47 5.36 20.90
C TYR A 91 -3.96 5.42 22.35
N PRO A 92 -4.76 5.04 23.35
CA PRO A 92 -4.26 4.81 24.70
C PRO A 92 -3.41 3.52 24.70
N ASP A 93 -2.28 3.58 25.39
CA ASP A 93 -1.07 2.74 25.28
C ASP A 93 -1.20 1.23 25.64
N ASP A 94 -2.33 0.57 25.42
CA ASP A 94 -2.52 -0.86 25.74
C ASP A 94 -2.50 -1.78 24.50
N ASP A 95 -1.65 -1.47 23.51
CA ASP A 95 -1.59 -2.18 22.22
C ASP A 95 -0.68 -3.43 22.22
N ALA A 96 0.01 -3.74 23.32
CA ALA A 96 0.92 -4.88 23.37
C ALA A 96 0.20 -6.21 23.13
N ASP A 97 -1.04 -6.35 23.62
CA ASP A 97 -1.80 -7.60 23.52
C ASP A 97 -2.49 -7.80 22.17
N ALA A 98 -2.97 -6.74 21.52
CA ALA A 98 -3.57 -6.83 20.18
C ALA A 98 -2.51 -7.09 19.09
N LEU A 99 -1.34 -6.45 19.19
CA LEU A 99 -0.17 -6.74 18.37
C LEU A 99 0.41 -8.12 18.69
N ALA A 100 0.50 -8.53 19.96
CA ALA A 100 0.98 -9.88 20.31
C ALA A 100 0.03 -10.99 19.84
N MET A 101 -1.30 -10.80 19.90
CA MET A 101 -2.26 -11.77 19.38
C MET A 101 -2.17 -11.93 17.86
N THR A 102 -1.90 -10.85 17.13
CA THR A 102 -1.76 -10.90 15.67
C THR A 102 -0.39 -11.43 15.25
N GLN A 103 0.70 -11.02 15.91
CA GLN A 103 2.05 -11.54 15.67
C GLN A 103 2.18 -13.03 16.00
N ARG A 104 1.55 -13.52 17.08
CA ARG A 104 1.49 -14.97 17.42
C ARG A 104 0.70 -15.79 16.39
N ARG A 105 -0.24 -15.19 15.65
CA ARG A 105 -1.03 -15.86 14.60
C ARG A 105 -0.29 -15.93 13.27
N VAL A 106 0.47 -14.88 12.91
CA VAL A 106 1.32 -14.87 11.70
C VAL A 106 2.37 -16.00 11.76
N ALA A 107 2.94 -16.26 12.94
CA ALA A 107 3.91 -17.34 13.15
C ALA A 107 3.35 -18.77 12.91
N LYS A 108 2.02 -18.96 12.87
CA LYS A 108 1.38 -20.30 12.80
C LYS A 108 1.05 -20.79 11.38
N LYS A 109 1.24 -19.99 10.32
CA LYS A 109 1.10 -20.42 8.92
C LYS A 109 -0.27 -21.04 8.58
N ASP A 110 -1.32 -20.54 9.23
CA ASP A 110 -2.71 -20.98 9.08
C ASP A 110 -3.41 -20.32 7.87
N PRO A 111 -4.49 -20.92 7.32
CA PRO A 111 -5.32 -20.31 6.26
C PRO A 111 -5.92 -18.93 6.61
N ASP A 112 -5.84 -18.51 7.87
CA ASP A 112 -6.22 -17.17 8.34
C ASP A 112 -5.18 -16.07 8.03
N GLU A 113 -3.97 -16.41 7.59
CA GLU A 113 -2.97 -15.44 7.15
C GLU A 113 -3.50 -14.60 5.96
N ALA A 114 -4.23 -15.24 5.04
CA ALA A 114 -4.85 -14.54 3.92
C ALA A 114 -5.92 -13.54 4.37
N LYS A 115 -6.70 -13.88 5.42
CA LYS A 115 -7.71 -12.98 5.98
C LYS A 115 -7.03 -11.81 6.71
N ALA A 116 -5.99 -12.09 7.50
CA ALA A 116 -5.20 -11.07 8.19
C ALA A 116 -4.59 -10.07 7.20
N VAL A 117 -4.02 -10.55 6.09
CA VAL A 117 -3.50 -9.71 5.01
C VAL A 117 -4.59 -8.81 4.42
N GLU A 118 -5.80 -9.32 4.20
CA GLU A 118 -6.91 -8.49 3.70
C GLU A 118 -7.35 -7.42 4.70
N PHE A 119 -7.38 -7.73 6.00
CA PHE A 119 -7.64 -6.72 7.04
C PHE A 119 -6.54 -5.66 7.09
N TYR A 120 -5.27 -6.05 7.06
CA TYR A 120 -4.17 -5.09 7.03
C TYR A 120 -4.17 -4.24 5.77
N LYS A 121 -4.53 -4.78 4.60
CA LYS A 121 -4.69 -3.98 3.38
C LYS A 121 -5.76 -2.91 3.55
N LYS A 122 -6.91 -3.26 4.13
CA LYS A 122 -7.99 -2.29 4.42
C LYS A 122 -7.54 -1.21 5.38
N ALA A 123 -6.91 -1.58 6.50
CA ALA A 123 -6.38 -0.64 7.47
C ALA A 123 -5.27 0.25 6.87
N ALA A 124 -4.38 -0.32 6.05
CA ALA A 124 -3.33 0.43 5.35
C ALA A 124 -3.89 1.43 4.33
N MET A 125 -5.01 1.12 3.66
CA MET A 125 -5.73 2.06 2.79
C MET A 125 -6.37 3.21 3.59
N GLN A 126 -6.73 2.97 4.86
CA GLN A 126 -7.27 3.98 5.78
C GLN A 126 -6.17 4.79 6.49
N GLY A 127 -4.89 4.55 6.18
CA GLY A 127 -3.76 5.29 6.76
C GLY A 127 -3.18 4.68 8.03
N SER A 128 -3.54 3.45 8.41
CA SER A 128 -2.89 2.78 9.55
C SER A 128 -1.42 2.48 9.25
N VAL A 129 -0.55 3.09 10.06
CA VAL A 129 0.90 3.00 9.96
C VAL A 129 1.40 1.61 10.35
N ASP A 130 0.83 0.99 11.39
CA ASP A 130 1.15 -0.35 11.85
C ASP A 130 0.71 -1.43 10.86
N ALA A 131 -0.46 -1.25 10.24
CA ALA A 131 -0.91 -2.16 9.19
C ALA A 131 0.04 -2.16 7.99
N ARG A 132 0.56 -0.98 7.59
CA ARG A 132 1.61 -0.87 6.57
C ARG A 132 2.89 -1.59 6.98
N HIS A 133 3.32 -1.45 8.23
CA HIS A 133 4.50 -2.15 8.75
C HIS A 133 4.30 -3.68 8.71
N ASN A 134 3.18 -4.17 9.23
CA ASN A 134 2.88 -5.60 9.29
C ASN A 134 2.78 -6.24 7.89
N LEU A 135 2.23 -5.52 6.90
CA LEU A 135 2.28 -5.96 5.49
C LEU A 135 3.72 -6.09 4.98
N GLY A 136 4.61 -5.17 5.37
CA GLY A 136 6.02 -5.27 5.05
C GLY A 136 6.69 -6.51 5.65
N CYS A 137 6.39 -6.85 6.90
CA CYS A 137 6.89 -8.08 7.53
C CYS A 137 6.41 -9.34 6.80
N ILE A 138 5.11 -9.43 6.50
CA ILE A 138 4.51 -10.56 5.78
C ILE A 138 5.13 -10.74 4.38
N GLU A 139 5.35 -9.64 3.64
CA GLU A 139 6.01 -9.71 2.32
C GLU A 139 7.49 -10.13 2.44
N THR A 140 8.16 -9.82 3.56
CA THR A 140 9.53 -10.27 3.82
C THR A 140 9.59 -11.78 3.99
N GLU A 141 8.68 -12.35 4.78
CA GLU A 141 8.58 -13.79 5.02
C GLU A 141 8.29 -14.55 3.74
N LYS A 142 7.60 -13.91 2.78
CA LYS A 142 7.33 -14.44 1.44
C LYS A 142 8.50 -14.32 0.47
N GLY A 143 9.59 -13.65 0.85
CA GLY A 143 10.74 -13.37 -0.02
C GLY A 143 10.52 -12.24 -1.02
N ASN A 144 9.41 -11.50 -0.91
CA ASN A 144 9.07 -10.40 -1.81
C ASN A 144 9.70 -9.09 -1.32
N HIS A 145 11.04 -9.01 -1.32
CA HIS A 145 11.79 -7.91 -0.71
C HIS A 145 11.42 -6.52 -1.26
N ASP A 146 11.18 -6.39 -2.57
CA ASP A 146 10.77 -5.12 -3.19
C ASP A 146 9.42 -4.62 -2.67
N ARG A 147 8.43 -5.52 -2.54
CA ARG A 147 7.11 -5.18 -2.01
C ARG A 147 7.19 -4.80 -0.54
N ALA A 148 7.94 -5.60 0.20
CA ALA A 148 8.17 -5.36 1.61
C ALA A 148 8.85 -4.01 1.85
N LEU A 149 9.75 -3.57 0.96
CA LEU A 149 10.43 -2.28 1.05
C LEU A 149 9.48 -1.12 0.77
N ARG A 150 8.57 -1.26 -0.22
CA ARG A 150 7.53 -0.25 -0.47
C ARG A 150 6.61 -0.05 0.74
N HIS A 151 6.20 -1.14 1.39
CA HIS A 151 5.39 -1.07 2.61
C HIS A 151 6.09 -0.34 3.75
N PHE A 152 7.36 -0.68 4.02
CA PHE A 152 8.13 -0.01 5.05
C PHE A 152 8.43 1.44 4.71
N LEU A 153 8.70 1.78 3.45
CA LEU A 153 8.93 3.17 3.04
C LEU A 153 7.74 4.05 3.39
N ILE A 154 6.52 3.60 3.09
CA ILE A 154 5.32 4.39 3.36
C ILE A 154 5.09 4.53 4.87
N SER A 155 5.28 3.46 5.64
CA SER A 155 5.17 3.50 7.10
C SER A 155 6.25 4.40 7.74
N ALA A 156 7.49 4.36 7.26
CA ALA A 156 8.58 5.23 7.73
C ALA A 156 8.30 6.71 7.41
N LYS A 157 7.77 7.02 6.23
CA LYS A 157 7.30 8.37 5.86
C LYS A 157 6.12 8.88 6.68
N MET A 158 5.49 8.02 7.48
CA MET A 158 4.43 8.38 8.43
C MET A 158 4.96 8.40 9.88
N GLY A 159 6.28 8.39 10.08
CA GLY A 159 6.91 8.50 11.41
C GLY A 159 7.11 7.16 12.14
N HIS A 160 6.96 6.00 11.47
CA HIS A 160 7.14 4.70 12.14
C HIS A 160 8.62 4.29 12.26
N LYS A 161 9.13 4.31 13.49
CA LYS A 161 10.54 4.01 13.78
C LYS A 161 10.94 2.58 13.39
N ASN A 162 10.14 1.56 13.73
CA ASN A 162 10.47 0.17 13.43
C ASN A 162 10.54 -0.10 11.92
N SER A 163 9.76 0.63 11.12
CA SER A 163 9.83 0.56 9.66
C SER A 163 11.13 1.14 9.12
N LEU A 164 11.61 2.25 9.70
CA LEU A 164 12.89 2.84 9.35
C LEU A 164 14.06 1.89 9.70
N GLU A 165 14.03 1.27 10.88
CA GLU A 165 15.03 0.28 11.29
C GLU A 165 15.03 -0.95 10.37
N ALA A 166 13.84 -1.40 9.94
CA ALA A 166 13.71 -2.50 8.99
C ALA A 166 14.32 -2.16 7.62
N ILE A 167 14.16 -0.93 7.13
CA ILE A 167 14.81 -0.46 5.89
C ILE A 167 16.33 -0.39 6.07
N LYS A 168 16.81 0.12 7.21
CA LYS A 168 18.24 0.15 7.55
C LYS A 168 18.85 -1.25 7.51
N LYS A 169 18.19 -2.24 8.11
CA LYS A 169 18.64 -3.64 8.10
C LYS A 169 18.73 -4.22 6.69
N ARG A 170 17.81 -3.84 5.80
CA ARG A 170 17.87 -4.27 4.39
C ARG A 170 18.96 -3.57 3.60
N PHE A 171 19.21 -2.30 3.88
CA PHE A 171 20.32 -1.56 3.28
C PHE A 171 21.66 -2.19 3.66
N THR A 172 21.86 -2.55 4.93
CA THR A 172 23.07 -3.26 5.37
C THR A 172 23.19 -4.67 4.79
N ALA A 173 22.07 -5.28 4.37
CA ALA A 173 22.05 -6.58 3.70
C ALA A 173 22.11 -6.47 2.17
N GLU A 174 22.37 -5.27 1.61
CA GLU A 174 22.41 -4.98 0.16
C GLU A 174 21.10 -5.27 -0.60
N LEU A 175 19.99 -5.41 0.12
CA LEU A 175 18.64 -5.64 -0.45
C LEU A 175 17.88 -4.32 -0.70
N ALA A 176 18.46 -3.18 -0.33
CA ALA A 176 17.88 -1.86 -0.52
C ALA A 176 18.94 -0.91 -1.08
N THR A 177 18.54 -0.01 -1.99
CA THR A 177 19.46 0.98 -2.56
C THR A 177 19.71 2.14 -1.60
N LYS A 178 20.82 2.85 -1.79
CA LYS A 178 21.17 4.04 -1.01
C LYS A 178 20.09 5.13 -1.13
N GLU A 179 19.52 5.28 -2.32
CA GLU A 179 18.45 6.23 -2.61
C GLU A 179 17.18 5.89 -1.83
N GLN A 180 16.81 4.60 -1.77
CA GLN A 180 15.65 4.14 -1.02
C GLN A 180 15.81 4.42 0.49
N TYR A 181 17.00 4.16 1.04
CA TYR A 181 17.27 4.45 2.44
C TYR A 181 17.27 5.95 2.74
N ALA A 182 17.89 6.77 1.88
CA ALA A 182 17.86 8.22 2.01
C ALA A 182 16.44 8.78 1.93
N GLN A 183 15.61 8.25 1.03
CA GLN A 183 14.21 8.63 0.93
C GLN A 183 13.40 8.27 2.19
N ALA A 184 13.67 7.12 2.79
CA ALA A 184 13.05 6.71 4.05
C ALA A 184 13.40 7.67 5.19
N LEU A 185 14.69 8.00 5.33
CA LEU A 185 15.17 8.92 6.36
C LEU A 185 14.57 10.31 6.19
N LYS A 186 14.60 10.85 4.98
CA LYS A 186 14.06 12.18 4.69
C LYS A 186 12.58 12.27 5.04
N GLY A 187 11.78 11.32 4.57
CA GLY A 187 10.34 11.36 4.87
C GLY A 187 10.00 11.04 6.32
N TYR A 188 10.82 10.27 7.03
CA TYR A 188 10.68 10.10 8.48
C TYR A 188 10.95 11.41 9.23
N GLN A 189 11.97 12.16 8.82
CA GLN A 189 12.26 13.48 9.38
C GLN A 189 11.13 14.47 9.09
N GLU A 190 10.64 14.54 7.84
CA GLU A 190 9.48 15.37 7.48
C GLU A 190 8.26 15.04 8.34
N ALA A 191 7.93 13.76 8.53
CA ALA A 191 6.82 13.37 9.40
C ALA A 191 7.00 13.81 10.86
N LEU A 192 8.22 13.73 11.39
CA LEU A 192 8.50 14.21 12.74
C LEU A 192 8.36 15.72 12.85
N GLU A 193 8.81 16.48 11.85
CA GLU A 193 8.67 17.94 11.82
C GLU A 193 7.19 18.36 11.75
N GLU A 194 6.38 17.72 10.90
CA GLU A 194 4.93 17.97 10.80
C GLU A 194 4.19 17.62 12.10
N MET A 195 4.70 16.66 12.87
CA MET A 195 4.12 16.28 14.15
C MET A 195 4.53 17.21 15.30
N LYS A 196 5.52 18.09 15.12
CA LYS A 196 5.88 19.11 16.12
C LYS A 196 4.76 20.11 16.23
N SER A 197 4.37 20.41 17.46
CA SER A 197 3.39 21.43 17.77
C SER A 197 3.98 22.30 18.85
N HIS A 198 4.17 23.58 18.53
CA HIS A 198 4.70 24.56 19.45
C HIS A 198 3.96 24.51 20.79
N ASP A 199 2.63 24.45 20.76
CA ASP A 199 1.78 24.39 21.96
C ASP A 199 2.01 23.11 22.77
N ARG A 200 2.26 21.97 22.13
CA ARG A 200 2.58 20.71 22.83
C ARG A 200 3.97 20.75 23.45
N ASP A 201 4.93 21.34 22.74
CA ASP A 201 6.30 21.51 23.21
C ASP A 201 6.36 22.50 24.38
N GLU A 202 5.59 23.59 24.31
CA GLU A 202 5.44 24.57 25.38
C GLU A 202 4.73 23.97 26.60
N ALA A 203 3.63 23.23 26.40
CA ALA A 203 2.95 22.52 27.48
C ALA A 203 3.85 21.45 28.13
N LYS A 204 4.78 20.85 27.37
CA LYS A 204 5.80 19.95 27.92
C LYS A 204 6.84 20.72 28.74
N ARG A 205 7.40 21.81 28.22
CA ARG A 205 8.34 22.68 28.96
C ARG A 205 7.75 23.16 30.28
N LEU A 206 6.49 23.63 30.26
CA LEU A 206 5.81 24.09 31.47
C LEU A 206 5.57 22.96 32.49
N ARG A 207 5.30 21.72 32.05
CA ARG A 207 5.20 20.56 32.95
C ARG A 207 6.54 20.19 33.57
N ASP A 208 7.59 20.17 32.75
CA ASP A 208 8.97 19.86 33.20
C ASP A 208 9.47 20.95 34.18
N GLU A 209 9.15 22.22 33.94
CA GLU A 209 9.43 23.36 34.84
C GLU A 209 8.61 23.31 36.14
N GLN A 210 7.41 22.72 36.10
CA GLN A 210 6.56 22.50 37.28
C GLN A 210 6.88 21.20 38.03
N GLY A 211 7.82 20.38 37.52
CA GLY A 211 8.28 19.16 38.18
C GLY A 211 7.22 18.05 38.32
N LEU A 212 6.26 17.99 37.38
CA LEU A 212 5.21 16.96 37.31
C LEU A 212 5.63 15.74 36.49
#